data_AF-A0A672K796-F1
#
_entry.id   AF-A0A672K796-F1
#
_cell.length_a   1.000
_cell.length_b   1.000
_cell.length_c   1.000
_cell.angle_alpha   90.00
_cell.angle_beta   90.00
_cell.angle_gamma   90.00
#
_symmetry.space_group_name_H-M   'P 1'
#
loop_
_entity.id
_entity.type
_entity.pdbx_description
1 polymer ?
#
loop_
_entity_poly.entity_id
_entity_poly.type
_entity_poly.pdbx_seq_one_letter_code
_entity_poly.pdbx_strand_id
1 'polypeptide(L)'
;MSMTVKAYVIGKDDCHKEIRRFGVDQDVSTSFEYLKLKVLDVFLGLRTVPFQMYYKDEDGDLIAFSSDDELMMGLAVVKEGTFRLYIKRK
;
A
#
# COMPACT_ATOMS: atom_id res chain seq x y z
N MET A 1 18.24 -3.32 -2.19
CA MET A 1 17.94 -1.88 -2.01
C MET A 1 16.61 -1.80 -1.28
N SER A 2 16.43 -0.95 -0.27
CA SER A 2 15.15 -0.91 0.47
C SER A 2 14.22 0.17 -0.08
N MET A 3 12.99 -0.19 -0.38
CA MET A 3 11.92 0.74 -0.72
C MET A 3 11.23 1.24 0.55
N THR A 4 10.96 2.54 0.65
CA THR A 4 10.14 3.06 1.75
C THR A 4 8.67 3.01 1.36
N VAL A 5 7.85 2.28 2.10
CA VAL A 5 6.40 2.27 1.91
C VAL A 5 5.74 3.14 2.97
N LYS A 6 4.97 4.14 2.54
CA LYS A 6 4.13 4.99 3.38
C LYS A 6 2.68 4.59 3.17
N ALA A 7 2.13 3.86 4.13
CA ALA A 7 0.79 3.34 4.12
C ALA A 7 -0.18 4.27 4.86
N TYR A 8 -1.28 4.63 4.20
CA TYR A 8 -2.35 5.49 4.68
C TYR A 8 -3.61 4.65 4.83
N VAL A 9 -4.05 4.39 6.06
CA VAL A 9 -5.32 3.71 6.32
C VAL A 9 -6.43 4.75 6.34
N ILE A 10 -7.36 4.66 5.39
CA ILE A 10 -8.48 5.59 5.26
C ILE A 10 -9.67 5.03 6.07
N GLY A 11 -10.20 5.87 6.95
CA GLY A 11 -11.37 5.57 7.78
C GLY A 11 -12.69 5.65 7.03
N LYS A 12 -13.80 5.48 7.75
CA LYS A 12 -15.18 5.57 7.22
C LYS A 12 -15.57 7.00 6.80
N ASP A 13 -14.73 7.99 7.12
CA ASP A 13 -14.99 9.43 6.98
C ASP A 13 -13.96 10.12 6.03
N ASP A 14 -13.26 9.34 5.20
CA ASP A 14 -12.10 9.76 4.37
C ASP A 14 -10.95 10.48 5.13
N CYS A 15 -11.07 10.65 6.45
CA CYS A 15 -9.98 11.07 7.31
C CYS A 15 -8.97 9.93 7.47
N HIS A 16 -7.68 10.22 7.23
CA HIS A 16 -6.58 9.28 7.42
C HIS A 16 -6.58 8.79 8.88
N LYS A 17 -7.07 7.57 9.10
CA LYS A 17 -7.22 6.97 10.42
C LYS A 17 -5.87 6.66 11.04
N GLU A 18 -4.94 6.17 10.22
CA GLU A 18 -3.59 5.82 10.67
C GLU A 18 -2.59 5.91 9.52
N ILE A 19 -1.40 6.44 9.78
CA ILE A 19 -0.31 6.51 8.80
C ILE A 19 0.90 5.82 9.40
N ARG A 20 1.46 4.85 8.69
CA ARG A 20 2.71 4.20 9.08
C ARG A 20 3.68 4.14 7.91
N ARG A 21 4.96 4.26 8.23
CA ARG A 21 6.08 4.14 7.30
C ARG A 21 6.89 2.92 7.69
N PHE A 22 7.19 2.07 6.72
CA PHE A 22 8.02 0.90 6.93
C PHE A 22 8.90 0.66 5.70
N GLY A 23 10.10 0.12 5.93
CA GLY A 23 10.96 -0.34 4.86
C GLY A 23 10.50 -1.72 4.36
N VAL A 24 10.48 -1.89 3.05
CA VAL A 24 10.27 -3.17 2.38
C VAL A 24 11.48 -3.41 1.47
N ASP A 25 11.99 -4.64 1.45
CA ASP A 25 13.08 -4.96 0.53
C ASP A 25 12.56 -4.94 -0.91
N GLN A 26 13.33 -4.36 -1.83
CA GLN A 26 12.87 -4.18 -3.21
C GLN A 26 12.62 -5.52 -3.89
N ASP A 27 13.39 -6.55 -3.52
CA ASP A 27 13.26 -7.92 -4.04
C ASP A 27 11.90 -8.57 -3.70
N VAL A 28 11.25 -8.12 -2.62
CA VAL A 28 9.92 -8.63 -2.19
C VAL A 28 8.81 -7.59 -2.37
N SER A 29 9.16 -6.37 -2.80
CA SER A 29 8.21 -5.27 -2.98
C SER A 29 7.24 -5.48 -4.15
N THR A 30 7.60 -6.34 -5.11
CA THR A 30 6.77 -6.74 -6.25
C THR A 30 5.75 -7.82 -5.90
N SER A 31 5.81 -8.40 -4.70
CA SER A 31 4.84 -9.40 -4.24
C SER A 31 3.71 -8.73 -3.45
N PHE A 32 2.51 -8.79 -4.00
CA PHE A 32 1.29 -8.34 -3.36
C PHE A 32 1.02 -9.09 -2.06
N GLU A 33 1.20 -10.41 -2.05
CA GLU A 33 1.02 -11.21 -0.83
C GLU A 33 1.98 -10.80 0.28
N TYR A 34 3.26 -10.59 -0.05
CA TYR A 34 4.24 -10.13 0.94
C TYR A 34 3.88 -8.74 1.49
N LEU A 35 3.56 -7.80 0.61
CA LEU A 35 3.16 -6.45 0.99
C LEU A 35 1.91 -6.49 1.87
N LYS A 36 0.93 -7.35 1.53
CA LYS A 36 -0.30 -7.57 2.30
C LYS A 36 -0.02 -8.11 3.69
N LEU A 37 0.81 -9.13 3.81
CA LEU A 37 1.21 -9.67 5.11
C LEU A 37 1.95 -8.64 5.94
N LYS A 38 2.86 -7.86 5.33
CA LYS A 38 3.59 -6.78 6.00
C LYS A 38 2.65 -5.68 6.50
N VAL A 39 1.69 -5.28 5.67
CA VAL A 39 0.63 -4.32 6.05
C VAL A 39 -0.19 -4.87 7.21
N LEU A 40 -0.61 -6.14 7.17
CA LEU A 40 -1.34 -6.77 8.27
C LEU A 40 -0.52 -6.88 9.57
N ASP A 41 0.80 -7.03 9.44
CA ASP A 41 1.72 -7.04 10.57
C ASP A 41 1.85 -5.66 11.22
N VAL A 42 2.00 -4.64 10.38
CA VAL A 42 2.13 -3.24 10.77
C VAL A 42 0.80 -2.67 11.28
N PHE A 43 -0.33 -3.07 10.69
CA PHE A 43 -1.67 -2.61 11.01
C PHE A 43 -2.53 -3.77 11.53
N LEU A 44 -2.39 -4.06 12.83
CA LEU A 44 -3.14 -5.11 13.51
C LEU A 44 -4.67 -4.97 13.37
N GLY A 45 -5.17 -3.73 13.28
CA GLY A 45 -6.59 -3.43 13.09
C GLY A 45 -7.18 -3.79 11.72
N LEU A 46 -6.34 -4.18 10.74
CA LEU A 46 -6.78 -4.66 9.43
C LEU A 46 -6.88 -6.19 9.35
N ARG A 47 -6.35 -6.93 10.33
CA ARG A 47 -6.33 -8.41 10.31
C ARG A 47 -7.73 -9.04 10.33
N THR A 48 -8.69 -8.36 10.94
CA THR A 48 -10.05 -8.89 11.15
C THR A 48 -11.07 -8.31 10.17
N VAL A 49 -10.66 -7.42 9.27
CA VAL A 49 -11.56 -6.72 8.35
C VAL A 49 -11.07 -6.84 6.91
N PRO A 50 -11.95 -7.06 5.93
CA PRO A 50 -11.55 -6.99 4.54
C PRO A 50 -11.11 -5.57 4.20
N PHE A 51 -9.99 -5.45 3.50
CA PHE A 51 -9.46 -4.17 3.05
C PHE A 51 -8.96 -4.29 1.62
N GLN A 52 -8.98 -3.16 0.93
CA GLN A 52 -8.46 -3.00 -0.42
C GLN A 52 -7.29 -2.02 -0.39
N MET A 53 -6.26 -2.33 -1.16
CA MET A 53 -5.09 -1.48 -1.33
C MET A 53 -5.21 -0.69 -2.62
N TYR A 54 -4.70 0.54 -2.58
CA TYR A 54 -4.71 1.49 -3.67
C TYR A 54 -3.37 2.21 -3.74
N TYR A 55 -2.95 2.60 -4.95
CA TYR A 55 -1.86 3.55 -5.15
C TYR A 55 -2.39 4.75 -5.92
N LYS A 56 -1.60 5.83 -5.97
CA LYS A 56 -1.87 6.95 -6.87
C LYS A 56 -1.04 6.82 -8.13
N ASP A 57 -1.69 6.85 -9.28
CA ASP A 57 -1.04 6.87 -10.58
C ASP A 57 -0.56 8.29 -10.96
N GLU A 58 -0.16 8.48 -12.21
CA GLU A 58 0.35 9.76 -12.72
C GLU A 58 -0.73 10.86 -12.78
N ASP A 59 -1.98 10.48 -13.01
CA ASP A 59 -3.14 11.38 -12.99
C ASP A 59 -3.61 11.71 -11.54
N GLY A 60 -3.10 10.97 -10.56
CA GLY A 60 -3.37 11.17 -9.14
C GLY A 60 -4.60 10.42 -8.62
N ASP A 61 -5.08 9.44 -9.39
CA ASP A 61 -6.26 8.62 -9.16
C ASP A 61 -6.02 7.42 -8.24
N LEU A 62 -7.10 7.11 -7.51
CA LEU A 62 -7.34 5.94 -6.66
C LEU A 62 -7.26 4.57 -7.36
N ILE A 63 -6.10 4.08 -7.80
CA ILE A 63 -6.04 2.76 -8.47
C ILE A 63 -5.97 1.62 -7.47
N ALA A 64 -7.03 0.81 -7.40
CA ALA A 64 -7.06 -0.43 -6.64
C ALA A 64 -6.17 -1.48 -7.30
N PHE A 65 -5.45 -2.25 -6.49
CA PHE A 65 -4.71 -3.41 -6.97
C PHE A 65 -4.92 -4.61 -6.05
N SER A 66 -4.86 -5.79 -6.66
CA SER A 66 -5.07 -7.09 -6.02
C SER A 66 -4.12 -8.18 -6.51
N SER A 67 -3.25 -7.85 -7.48
CA SER A 67 -2.31 -8.77 -8.11
C SER A 67 -0.90 -8.16 -8.20
N ASP A 68 0.09 -9.02 -8.42
CA ASP A 68 1.50 -8.62 -8.55
C ASP A 68 1.73 -7.73 -9.78
N ASP A 69 1.10 -8.02 -10.92
CA ASP A 69 1.20 -7.21 -12.14
C ASP A 69 0.72 -5.76 -11.94
N GLU A 70 -0.41 -5.59 -11.25
CA GLU A 70 -0.98 -4.27 -10.94
C GLU A 70 -0.11 -3.50 -9.93
N LEU A 71 0.49 -4.22 -8.97
CA LEU A 71 1.44 -3.64 -8.03
C LEU A 71 2.70 -3.15 -8.75
N MET A 72 3.23 -3.93 -9.72
CA MET A 72 4.37 -3.49 -10.53
C MET A 72 4.09 -2.20 -11.30
N MET A 73 2.87 -2.02 -11.82
CA MET A 73 2.46 -0.75 -12.45
C MET A 73 2.54 0.40 -11.44
N GLY A 74 2.03 0.20 -10.22
CA GLY A 74 2.11 1.21 -9.16
C GLY A 74 3.54 1.52 -8.71
N LEU A 75 4.41 0.51 -8.65
CA LEU A 75 5.83 0.67 -8.34
C LEU A 75 6.58 1.44 -9.44
N ALA A 76 6.22 1.24 -10.71
CA ALA A 76 6.83 1.95 -11.84
C ALA A 76 6.55 3.46 -11.80
N VAL A 77 5.43 3.87 -11.20
CA VAL A 77 5.04 5.28 -11.03
C VAL A 77 5.78 5.95 -9.85
N VAL A 78 6.46 5.19 -8.98
CA VAL A 78 7.13 5.76 -7.80
C VAL A 78 8.35 6.59 -8.19
N LYS A 79 8.19 7.89 -8.08
CA LYS A 79 9.29 8.87 -8.14
C LYS A 79 9.84 9.05 -6.72
N GLU A 80 11.17 9.04 -6.57
CA GLU A 80 11.91 9.33 -5.32
C GLU A 80 11.92 8.24 -4.23
N GLY A 81 11.64 6.96 -4.57
CA GLY A 81 11.88 5.83 -3.67
C GLY A 81 10.92 5.70 -2.47
N THR A 82 9.82 6.47 -2.46
CA THR A 82 8.76 6.34 -1.46
C THR A 82 7.44 5.93 -2.12
N PHE A 83 7.00 4.68 -1.89
CA PHE A 83 5.69 4.20 -2.31
C PHE A 83 4.60 4.74 -1.40
N ARG A 84 3.57 5.38 -1.96
CA ARG A 84 2.40 5.82 -1.20
C ARG A 84 1.28 4.82 -1.40
N LEU A 85 1.05 4.02 -0.37
CA LEU A 85 0.01 2.99 -0.34
C LEU A 85 -1.21 3.52 0.41
N TYR A 86 -2.38 3.44 -0.17
CA TYR A 86 -3.64 3.81 0.48
C TYR A 86 -4.45 2.56 0.74
N ILE A 87 -5.04 2.44 1.92
CA ILE A 87 -5.75 1.25 2.36
C ILE A 87 -7.15 1.68 2.77
N LYS A 88 -8.18 1.25 2.01
CA LYS A 88 -9.58 1.44 2.40
C LYS A 88 -10.14 0.13 2.94
N ARG A 89 -10.84 0.19 4.07
CA ARG A 89 -11.61 -0.95 4.60
C ARG A 89 -12.87 -1.11 3.75
N LYS A 90 -13.22 -2.34 3.41
CA LYS A 90 -14.52 -2.66 2.78
C LYS A 90 -15.64 -2.66 3.81
#